data_AF-A0A665WKX6-F1
#
_entry.id   AF-A0A665WKX6-F1
#
_cell.length_a   1.000
_cell.length_b   1.000
_cell.length_c   1.000
_cell.angle_alpha   90.00
_cell.angle_beta   90.00
_cell.angle_gamma   90.00
#
_symmetry.space_group_name_H-M   'P 1'
#
loop_
_entity.id
_entity.type
_entity.pdbx_description
1 polymer ?
#
loop_
_entity_poly.entity_id
_entity_poly.type
_entity_poly.pdbx_seq_one_letter_code
_entity_poly.pdbx_strand_id
1 'polypeptide(L)' 'MSKNTKIALVFGGFITAVAAAFYPIFFYPLTHKDEYREVQKMNRSGINQADVQPVGVKIWSDPFKPASK' A
#
# COMPACT_ATOMS: atom_id res chain seq x y z
N MET A 1 -13.35 -11.08 38.43
CA MET A 1 -13.59 -10.89 36.98
C MET A 1 -14.08 -12.19 36.36
N SER A 2 -15.21 -12.18 35.65
CA SER A 2 -15.79 -13.42 35.09
C SER A 2 -14.90 -14.01 33.98
N LYS A 3 -14.99 -15.33 33.72
CA LYS A 3 -14.26 -15.99 32.62
C LYS A 3 -14.51 -15.29 31.27
N ASN A 4 -15.76 -14.93 31.01
CA ASN A 4 -16.15 -14.26 29.76
C ASN A 4 -15.50 -12.87 29.62
N THR A 5 -15.37 -12.13 30.73
CA THR A 5 -14.67 -10.84 30.72
C THR A 5 -13.18 -11.03 30.41
N LYS A 6 -12.53 -12.07 30.94
CA LYS A 6 -11.11 -12.37 30.64
C LYS A 6 -10.91 -12.66 29.16
N ILE A 7 -11.78 -13.48 28.59
CA ILE A 7 -11.74 -13.84 27.16
C ILE A 7 -11.93 -12.59 26.29
N ALA A 8 -12.92 -11.74 26.62
CA ALA A 8 -13.18 -10.51 25.89
C ALA A 8 -11.97 -9.56 25.90
N LEU A 9 -11.30 -9.40 27.05
CA LEU A 9 -10.12 -8.55 27.13
C LEU A 9 -8.94 -9.10 26.33
N VAL A 10 -8.67 -10.40 26.42
CA VAL A 10 -7.57 -11.03 25.67
C VAL A 10 -7.81 -10.93 24.17
N PHE A 11 -9.01 -11.30 23.72
CA PHE A 11 -9.34 -11.27 22.30
C PHE A 11 -9.42 -9.83 21.76
N GLY A 12 -10.07 -8.92 22.49
CA GLY A 12 -10.14 -7.51 22.12
C GLY A 12 -8.76 -6.85 22.07
N GLY A 13 -7.89 -7.15 23.04
CA GLY A 13 -6.50 -6.68 23.04
C GLY A 13 -5.70 -7.23 21.86
N PHE A 14 -5.87 -8.51 21.53
CA PHE A 14 -5.22 -9.11 20.36
C PHE A 14 -5.66 -8.45 19.05
N ILE A 15 -6.96 -8.29 18.81
CA ILE A 15 -7.46 -7.62 17.60
C ILE A 15 -6.99 -6.16 17.54
N THR A 16 -6.94 -5.47 18.68
CA THR A 16 -6.42 -4.10 18.75
C THR A 16 -4.94 -4.04 18.37
N ALA A 17 -4.12 -4.96 18.89
CA ALA A 17 -2.70 -5.05 18.55
C ALA A 17 -2.50 -5.33 17.05
N VAL A 18 -3.29 -6.25 16.48
CA VAL A 18 -3.29 -6.56 15.04
C VAL A 18 -3.64 -5.33 14.23
N ALA A 19 -4.74 -4.64 14.55
CA ALA A 19 -5.16 -3.43 13.83
C ALA A 19 -4.11 -2.31 13.92
N ALA A 20 -3.51 -2.10 15.10
CA ALA A 20 -2.45 -1.12 15.29
C ALA A 20 -1.21 -1.44 14.44
N ALA A 21 -0.78 -2.70 14.38
CA ALA A 21 0.34 -3.13 13.55
C ALA A 21 0.07 -2.94 12.05
N PHE A 22 -1.17 -3.14 11.61
CA PHE A 22 -1.57 -3.00 10.21
C PHE A 22 -1.88 -1.57 9.77
N TYR A 23 -2.11 -0.64 10.71
CA TYR A 23 -2.40 0.76 10.40
C TYR A 23 -1.38 1.42 9.45
N PRO A 24 -0.06 1.37 9.71
CA PRO A 24 0.94 1.98 8.81
C PRO A 24 1.09 1.25 7.46
N ILE A 25 0.60 0.01 7.34
CA ILE A 25 0.76 -0.80 6.12
C ILE A 25 -0.40 -0.54 5.15
N PHE A 26 -1.63 -0.51 5.66
CA PHE A 26 -2.82 -0.37 4.82
C PHE A 26 -3.39 1.04 4.85
N PHE A 27 -3.65 1.58 6.04
CA PHE A 27 -4.46 2.80 6.16
C PHE A 27 -3.64 4.04 5.88
N TYR A 28 -2.46 4.16 6.49
CA TYR A 28 -1.62 5.35 6.32
C TYR A 28 -1.26 5.63 4.84
N PRO A 29 -0.81 4.64 4.03
CA PRO A 29 -0.49 4.90 2.63
C PRO A 29 -1.73 5.25 1.79
N LEU A 30 -2.90 4.71 2.15
CA LEU A 30 -4.15 5.00 1.47
C LEU A 30 -4.71 6.40 1.80
N THR A 31 -4.41 6.95 2.98
CA THR A 31 -4.82 8.30 3.36
C THR A 31 -3.79 9.37 2.98
N HIS A 32 -2.52 9.00 2.77
CA HIS A 32 -1.42 9.92 2.42
C HIS A 32 -0.92 9.71 0.98
N LYS A 33 -1.84 9.50 0.04
CA LYS A 33 -1.50 9.13 -1.35
C LYS A 33 -0.53 10.08 -2.03
N ASP A 34 -0.65 11.38 -1.78
CA ASP A 34 0.17 12.38 -2.47
C ASP A 34 1.63 12.36 -1.98
N GLU A 35 1.86 12.19 -0.68
CA GLU A 35 3.21 11.99 -0.12
C GLU A 35 3.89 10.76 -0.75
N TYR A 36 3.20 9.62 -0.77
CA TYR A 36 3.72 8.38 -1.35
C TYR A 36 3.94 8.50 -2.86
N ARG A 37 3.10 9.26 -3.59
CA ARG A 37 3.31 9.56 -5.01
C ARG A 37 4.56 10.38 -5.24
N GLU A 38 4.82 11.41 -4.44
CA GLU A 38 6.04 12.21 -4.55
C GLU A 38 7.29 11.38 -4.26
N VAL A 39 7.27 10.56 -3.21
CA VAL A 39 8.35 9.61 -2.91
C VAL A 39 8.58 8.65 -4.08
N GLN A 40 7.52 8.11 -4.69
CA GLN A 40 7.63 7.25 -5.86
C GLN A 40 8.20 7.97 -7.09
N LYS A 41 7.78 9.22 -7.35
CA LYS A 41 8.33 10.03 -8.46
C LYS A 41 9.83 10.23 -8.29
N MET A 42 10.27 10.58 -7.07
CA MET A 42 11.69 10.74 -6.76
C MET A 42 12.46 9.44 -6.95
N ASN A 43 11.96 8.32 -6.39
CA ASN A 43 12.61 7.00 -6.51
C ASN A 43 12.65 6.45 -7.94
N ARG A 44 11.74 6.91 -8.81
CA ARG A 44 11.67 6.53 -10.22
C ARG A 44 12.32 7.55 -11.16
N SER A 45 12.88 8.63 -10.62
CA SER A 45 13.59 9.61 -11.44
C SER A 45 14.76 8.94 -12.17
N GLY A 46 14.90 9.22 -13.46
CA GLY A 46 15.96 8.64 -14.29
C GLY A 46 15.72 7.19 -14.76
N ILE A 47 14.66 6.52 -14.32
CA ILE A 47 14.31 5.19 -14.86
C ILE A 47 13.60 5.37 -16.20
N ASN A 48 14.28 5.05 -17.31
CA ASN A 48 13.63 4.87 -18.59
C ASN A 48 12.94 3.52 -18.62
N GLN A 49 11.60 3.54 -18.58
CA GLN A 49 10.78 2.33 -18.46
C GLN A 49 10.95 1.36 -19.65
N ALA A 50 11.42 1.85 -20.80
CA ALA A 50 11.73 1.02 -21.96
C ALA A 50 12.96 0.13 -21.73
N ASP A 51 13.93 0.61 -20.94
CA ASP A 51 15.23 -0.04 -20.74
C ASP A 51 15.18 -1.14 -19.67
N VAL A 52 14.20 -1.06 -18.76
CA VAL A 52 13.97 -2.07 -17.71
C VAL A 52 13.08 -3.20 -18.21
N GLN A 53 12.28 -2.95 -19.25
CA GLN A 53 11.30 -3.93 -19.71
C GLN A 53 11.92 -5.00 -20.61
N PRO A 54 11.44 -6.25 -20.54
CA PRO A 54 11.92 -7.30 -21.41
C PRO A 54 11.68 -6.96 -22.88
N VAL A 55 12.62 -7.36 -23.74
CA VAL A 55 12.55 -7.07 -25.17
C VAL A 55 11.36 -7.81 -25.80
N GLY A 56 10.61 -7.14 -26.67
CA GLY A 56 9.51 -7.74 -27.43
C GLY A 56 8.12 -7.68 -26.76
N VAL A 57 8.00 -7.08 -25.57
CA VAL A 57 6.69 -6.77 -24.97
C VAL A 57 6.37 -5.29 -25.08
N LYS A 58 5.07 -4.96 -25.18
CA LYS A 58 4.61 -3.57 -25.17
C LYS A 58 5.04 -2.93 -23.86
N ILE A 59 5.74 -1.79 -23.95
CA ILE A 59 6.11 -0.96 -22.80
C ILE A 59 4.84 -0.70 -21.99
N TRP A 60 4.82 -1.11 -20.72
CA TRP A 60 3.66 -0.99 -19.83
C TRP A 60 3.39 0.48 -19.52
N SER A 61 2.77 1.19 -20.46
CA SER A 61 2.25 2.53 -20.25
C SER A 61 1.11 2.44 -19.24
N ASP A 62 1.21 3.21 -18.16
CA ASP A 62 0.22 3.44 -17.10
C ASP A 62 -1.11 2.67 -17.28
N PRO A 63 -1.39 1.64 -16.47
CA PRO A 63 -2.60 0.81 -16.62
C PRO A 63 -3.90 1.56 -16.32
N PHE A 64 -3.83 2.78 -15.79
CA PHE A 64 -4.98 3.64 -15.52
C PHE A 64 -5.05 4.83 -16.47
N LYS A 65 -4.17 4.91 -17.46
CA LYS A 65 -4.24 5.97 -18.46
C LYS A 65 -5.59 5.82 -19.18
N PRO A 66 -6.47 6.84 -19.14
CA PRO A 66 -7.70 6.78 -19.91
C PRO A 66 -7.32 6.57 -21.37
N ALA A 67 -7.99 5.63 -22.05
CA ALA A 67 -7.83 5.45 -23.48
C ALA A 67 -8.05 6.82 -24.12
N SER A 68 -7.01 7.37 -24.77
CA SER A 68 -7.17 8.58 -25.56
C SER A 68 -8.27 8.30 -26.59
N LYS A 69 -9.27 9.19 -26.67
CA LYS A 69 -10.17 9.22 -27.81
C LYS A 69 -9.38 9.52 -29.09
#